data_AF-A0A2H5ZWS4-F1
#
_entry.id   AF-A0A2H5ZWS4-F1
#
_cell.length_a   1.000
_cell.length_b   1.000
_cell.length_c   1.000
_cell.angle_alpha   90.00
_cell.angle_beta   90.00
_cell.angle_gamma   90.00
#
_symmetry.space_group_name_H-M   'P 1'
#
loop_
_entity.id
_entity.type
_entity.pdbx_description
1 polymer ?
#
loop_
_entity_poly.entity_id
_entity_poly.type
_entity_poly.pdbx_seq_one_letter_code
_entity_poly.pdbx_strand_id
1 'polypeptide(L)'
;MLLKPAALAALVVLTVFADLIPSCESQSRVVLGWVESKYTESEFGTQYVIVVDRVPYAVPYPFYQDVRVGDKVRYDGRKWEIVQRAGEPSRLVPIEILSPPPSPTPSP
;
A
#
# COMPACT_ATOMS: atom_id res chain seq x y z
N MET A 1 -19.73 49.77 5.69
CA MET A 1 -18.83 48.96 4.84
C MET A 1 -19.64 47.79 4.30
N LEU A 2 -20.18 47.93 3.08
CA LEU A 2 -20.99 46.90 2.45
C LEU A 2 -20.05 45.87 1.82
N LEU A 3 -20.01 44.64 2.36
CA LEU A 3 -19.26 43.55 1.74
C LEU A 3 -19.83 43.34 0.33
N LYS A 4 -19.01 43.59 -0.70
CA LYS A 4 -19.41 43.38 -2.10
C LYS A 4 -19.75 41.91 -2.31
N PRO A 5 -20.83 41.56 -3.01
CA PRO A 5 -21.22 40.16 -3.27
C PRO A 5 -20.12 39.38 -4.02
N ALA A 6 -19.26 40.08 -4.77
CA ALA A 6 -18.06 39.52 -5.39
C ALA A 6 -17.04 38.96 -4.38
N ALA A 7 -16.91 39.55 -3.19
CA ALA A 7 -16.00 39.09 -2.16
C ALA A 7 -16.50 37.80 -1.48
N LEU A 8 -17.82 37.67 -1.32
CA LEU A 8 -18.46 36.43 -0.85
C LEU A 8 -18.34 35.30 -1.87
N ALA A 9 -18.56 35.59 -3.15
CA ALA A 9 -18.41 34.61 -4.23
C ALA A 9 -16.96 34.10 -4.35
N ALA A 10 -15.97 34.99 -4.21
CA ALA A 10 -14.55 34.60 -4.24
C ALA A 10 -14.17 33.68 -3.06
N LEU A 11 -14.77 33.88 -1.88
CA LEU A 11 -14.50 33.05 -0.70
C LEU A 11 -15.07 31.63 -0.85
N VAL A 12 -16.25 31.49 -1.48
CA VAL A 12 -16.90 30.19 -1.71
C VAL A 12 -16.16 29.36 -2.75
N VAL A 13 -15.58 29.99 -3.78
CA VAL A 13 -14.78 29.26 -4.81
C VAL A 13 -13.49 28.68 -4.23
N LEU A 14 -12.87 29.35 -3.25
CA LEU A 14 -11.65 28.87 -2.61
C LEU A 14 -11.87 27.65 -1.71
N THR A 15 -13.05 27.50 -1.09
CA THR A 15 -13.33 26.36 -0.20
C THR A 15 -13.58 25.04 -0.94
N VAL A 16 -14.01 25.08 -2.21
CA VAL A 16 -14.33 23.87 -2.99
C VAL A 16 -13.09 23.03 -3.32
N PHE A 17 -11.89 23.62 -3.32
CA PHE A 17 -10.65 22.89 -3.61
C PHE A 17 -10.02 22.22 -2.38
N ALA A 18 -10.53 22.46 -1.16
CA ALA A 18 -10.01 21.77 0.03
C ALA A 18 -10.38 20.28 0.03
N ASP A 19 -11.52 19.90 -0.55
CA ASP A 19 -11.97 18.50 -0.67
C ASP A 19 -11.23 17.73 -1.78
N LEU A 20 -10.42 18.40 -2.60
CA LEU A 20 -9.56 17.79 -3.62
C LEU A 20 -8.15 17.47 -3.11
N ILE A 21 -7.82 17.82 -1.87
CA ILE A 21 -6.63 17.28 -1.22
C ILE A 21 -7.00 15.85 -0.82
N PRO A 22 -6.45 14.81 -1.48
CA PRO A 22 -6.72 13.44 -1.08
C PRO A 22 -6.21 13.29 0.34
N SER A 23 -7.15 13.33 1.27
CA SER A 23 -7.03 13.05 2.70
C SER A 23 -5.59 12.77 3.14
N CYS A 24 -4.95 13.76 3.78
CA CYS A 24 -3.80 13.57 4.66
C CYS A 24 -4.22 12.80 5.93
N GLU A 25 -5.15 11.86 5.77
CA GLU A 25 -5.57 10.94 6.80
C GLU A 25 -4.51 9.86 6.79
N SER A 26 -3.55 10.03 7.69
CA SER A 26 -2.67 9.00 8.21
C SER A 26 -3.55 7.90 8.84
N GLN A 27 -4.34 7.24 8.02
CA GLN A 27 -4.91 5.97 8.38
C GLN A 27 -3.70 5.07 8.49
N SER A 28 -3.44 4.61 9.72
CA SER A 28 -2.58 3.48 10.03
C SER A 28 -3.12 2.24 9.31
N ARG A 29 -3.01 2.22 7.99
CA ARG A 29 -3.47 1.13 7.15
C ARG A 29 -2.38 0.09 7.16
N VAL A 30 -2.74 -1.09 7.62
CA VAL A 30 -1.90 -2.26 7.38
C VAL A 30 -1.94 -2.52 5.88
N VAL A 31 -0.78 -2.46 5.23
CA VAL A 31 -0.63 -2.77 3.79
C VAL A 31 -0.02 -4.15 3.69
N LEU A 32 -0.55 -5.01 2.83
CA LEU A 32 0.08 -6.28 2.47
C LEU A 32 -0.25 -6.59 1.02
N GLY A 33 0.73 -6.43 0.14
CA GLY A 33 0.50 -6.59 -1.30
C GLY A 33 1.79 -6.66 -2.10
N TRP A 34 1.65 -6.82 -3.41
CA TRP A 34 2.77 -6.85 -4.35
C TRP A 34 3.05 -5.45 -4.87
N VAL A 35 4.34 -5.12 -5.01
CA VAL A 35 4.76 -3.85 -5.61
C VAL A 35 4.56 -3.93 -7.11
N GLU A 36 3.63 -3.14 -7.62
CA GLU A 36 3.29 -3.07 -9.05
C GLU A 36 4.21 -2.10 -9.80
N SER A 37 4.57 -0.98 -9.17
CA SER A 37 5.48 0.01 -9.74
C SER A 37 6.16 0.86 -8.66
N LYS A 38 7.20 1.59 -9.03
CA LYS A 38 7.91 2.56 -8.16
C LYS A 38 8.30 3.80 -8.98
N TYR A 39 8.15 4.99 -8.41
CA TYR A 39 8.53 6.24 -9.05
C TYR A 39 8.90 7.32 -8.03
N THR A 40 9.46 8.43 -8.53
CA THR A 40 9.76 9.63 -7.75
C THR A 40 8.88 10.77 -8.20
N GLU A 41 8.30 11.49 -7.26
CA GLU A 41 7.50 12.69 -7.50
C GLU A 41 8.24 13.89 -6.92
N SER A 42 8.26 15.03 -7.64
CA SER A 42 9.08 16.21 -7.28
C SER A 42 8.29 17.51 -7.19
N GLU A 43 6.96 17.48 -7.30
CA GLU A 43 6.15 18.71 -7.36
C GLU A 43 6.20 19.54 -6.06
N PHE A 44 6.41 18.91 -4.90
CA PHE A 44 6.44 19.58 -3.58
C PHE A 44 7.59 19.10 -2.68
N GLY A 45 8.66 18.56 -3.26
CA GLY A 45 9.74 17.86 -2.59
C GLY A 45 9.90 16.44 -3.15
N THR A 46 11.12 15.87 -3.10
CA THR A 46 11.36 14.53 -3.63
C THR A 46 10.67 13.48 -2.76
N GLN A 47 9.55 12.97 -3.25
CA GLN A 47 8.79 11.89 -2.63
C GLN A 47 9.07 10.58 -3.34
N TYR A 48 9.36 9.53 -2.56
CA TYR A 48 9.61 8.19 -3.06
C TYR A 48 8.32 7.39 -2.95
N VAL A 49 7.78 6.93 -4.08
CA VAL A 49 6.46 6.31 -4.13
C VAL A 49 6.56 4.89 -4.67
N ILE A 50 5.85 3.97 -4.01
CA ILE A 50 5.57 2.63 -4.52
C ILE A 50 4.07 2.47 -4.74
N VAL A 51 3.69 1.67 -5.72
CA VAL A 51 2.28 1.31 -5.96
C VAL A 51 2.07 -0.12 -5.50
N VAL A 52 1.14 -0.31 -4.57
CA VAL A 52 0.74 -1.61 -4.04
C VAL A 52 -0.78 -1.72 -4.18
N ASP A 53 -1.26 -2.77 -4.84
CA ASP A 53 -2.68 -2.98 -5.14
C ASP A 53 -3.35 -1.75 -5.78
N ARG A 54 -2.69 -1.15 -6.78
CA ARG A 54 -3.08 0.10 -7.46
C ARG A 54 -3.16 1.36 -6.58
N VAL A 55 -2.69 1.31 -5.33
CA VAL A 55 -2.66 2.46 -4.43
C VAL A 55 -1.23 2.98 -4.29
N PRO A 56 -0.98 4.28 -4.51
CA PRO A 56 0.34 4.87 -4.30
C PRO A 56 0.61 5.11 -2.81
N TYR A 57 1.81 4.73 -2.36
CA TYR A 57 2.29 4.92 -0.99
C TYR A 57 3.64 5.63 -0.98
N ALA A 58 3.72 6.71 -0.21
CA ALA A 58 4.98 7.35 0.12
C ALA A 58 5.79 6.46 1.06
N VAL A 59 7.06 6.22 0.73
CA VAL A 59 7.95 5.38 1.53
C VAL A 59 9.25 6.11 1.87
N PRO A 60 9.94 5.74 2.96
CA PRO A 60 11.26 6.25 3.25
C PRO A 60 12.27 5.89 2.16
N TYR A 61 13.22 6.80 1.88
CA TYR A 61 14.26 6.59 0.87
C TYR A 61 15.04 5.26 1.01
N PRO A 62 15.49 4.84 2.21
CA PRO A 62 16.23 3.58 2.35
C PRO A 62 15.39 2.37 1.91
N PHE A 63 14.09 2.37 2.23
CA PHE A 63 13.19 1.31 1.79
C PHE A 63 12.96 1.36 0.28
N TYR A 64 12.79 2.55 -0.29
CA TYR A 64 12.65 2.74 -1.73
C TYR A 64 13.85 2.21 -2.51
N GLN A 65 15.07 2.32 -1.98
CA GLN A 65 16.27 1.80 -2.64
C GLN A 65 16.29 0.26 -2.68
N ASP A 66 15.84 -0.39 -1.61
CA ASP A 66 15.89 -1.85 -1.47
C ASP A 66 14.72 -2.57 -2.17
N VAL A 67 13.54 -1.96 -2.17
CA VAL A 67 12.32 -2.57 -2.72
C VAL A 67 12.33 -2.58 -4.25
N ARG A 68 11.92 -3.73 -4.81
CA ARG A 68 11.80 -3.96 -6.26
C ARG A 68 10.36 -4.17 -6.66
N VAL A 69 10.05 -3.86 -7.92
CA VAL A 69 8.78 -4.24 -8.54
C VAL A 69 8.68 -5.78 -8.55
N GLY A 70 7.54 -6.30 -8.13
CA GLY A 70 7.33 -7.73 -7.91
C GLY A 70 7.74 -8.24 -6.53
N ASP A 71 8.26 -7.40 -5.63
CA ASP A 71 8.42 -7.78 -4.22
C ASP A 71 7.05 -7.73 -3.52
N LYS A 72 6.81 -8.64 -2.57
CA LYS A 72 5.67 -8.56 -1.65
C LYS A 72 6.09 -7.79 -0.42
N VAL A 73 5.35 -6.74 -0.10
CA VAL A 73 5.67 -5.83 1.00
C VAL A 73 4.55 -5.79 2.03
N ARG A 74 4.92 -5.44 3.25
CA ARG A 74 4.01 -5.20 4.37
C ARG A 74 4.29 -3.86 5.02
N TYR A 75 3.24 -3.13 5.38
CA TYR A 75 3.30 -1.99 6.28
C TYR A 75 2.45 -2.29 7.51
N ASP A 76 2.99 -2.13 8.71
CA ASP A 76 2.29 -2.39 9.98
C ASP A 76 1.78 -1.10 10.67
N GLY A 77 1.78 0.01 9.95
CA GLY A 77 1.50 1.34 10.51
C GLY A 77 2.72 2.03 11.11
N ARG A 78 3.88 1.37 11.17
CA ARG A 78 5.14 1.95 11.65
C ARG A 78 6.29 1.77 10.68
N LYS A 79 6.44 0.57 10.11
CA LYS A 79 7.57 0.22 9.24
C LYS A 79 7.13 -0.54 8.01
N TRP A 80 7.89 -0.33 6.95
CA TRP A 80 7.80 -1.12 5.73
C TRP A 80 8.77 -2.30 5.81
N GLU A 81 8.29 -3.48 5.41
CA GLU A 81 9.06 -4.72 5.36
C GLU A 81 8.83 -5.43 4.03
N ILE A 82 9.88 -6.07 3.52
CA ILE A 82 9.81 -6.93 2.34
C ILE A 82 9.60 -8.35 2.83
N VAL A 83 8.40 -8.88 2.58
CA VAL A 83 7.96 -10.20 3.04
C VAL A 83 8.42 -11.30 2.08
N GLN A 84 8.46 -11.00 0.78
CA GLN A 84 8.89 -11.93 -0.25
C GLN A 84 9.55 -11.17 -1.39
N ARG A 85 10.70 -11.67 -1.86
CA ARG A 85 11.38 -11.09 -3.02
C ARG A 85 10.77 -11.57 -4.33
N ALA A 86 10.82 -10.71 -5.35
CA ALA A 86 10.45 -11.06 -6.71
C ALA A 86 11.23 -12.31 -7.15
N GLY A 87 10.51 -13.36 -7.54
CA GLY A 87 11.09 -14.62 -7.99
C GLY A 87 11.58 -15.55 -6.87
N GLU A 88 11.45 -15.19 -5.59
CA GLU A 88 11.74 -16.12 -4.50
C GLU A 88 10.59 -17.14 -4.39
N PRO A 89 10.87 -18.45 -4.52
CA PRO A 89 9.85 -19.47 -4.32
C PRO A 89 9.28 -19.33 -2.92
N SER A 90 7.95 -19.29 -2.83
CA SER A 90 7.23 -19.25 -1.57
C SER A 90 7.73 -20.41 -0.70
N ARG A 91 8.34 -20.13 0.46
CA ARG A 91 8.72 -21.17 1.45
C ARG A 91 7.50 -21.78 2.16
N LEU A 92 6.35 -21.76 1.49
CA LEU A 92 5.19 -22.52 1.90
C LEU A 92 5.59 -23.98 1.71
N VAL A 93 6.00 -24.61 2.82
CA VAL A 93 6.08 -26.06 2.88
C VAL A 93 4.70 -26.54 2.47
N PRO A 94 4.55 -27.37 1.41
CA PRO A 94 3.30 -28.02 1.15
C PRO A 94 2.87 -28.65 2.46
N ILE A 95 1.65 -28.35 2.91
CA ILE A 95 1.06 -29.12 4.01
C ILE A 95 0.97 -30.52 3.43
N GLU A 96 1.94 -31.38 3.73
CA GLU A 96 1.76 -32.82 3.56
C GLU A 96 0.57 -33.12 4.45
N ILE A 97 -0.60 -33.20 3.83
CA ILE A 97 -1.77 -33.80 4.42
C ILE A 97 -1.30 -35.21 4.70
N LEU A 98 -0.86 -35.47 5.93
CA LEU A 98 -0.62 -36.80 6.46
C LEU A 98 -1.98 -37.49 6.39
N SER A 99 -2.32 -38.00 5.20
CA SER A 99 -3.50 -38.81 5.00
C SER A 99 -3.33 -39.97 5.97
N PRO A 100 -4.21 -40.13 6.98
CA PRO A 100 -4.11 -41.28 7.84
C PRO A 100 -4.20 -42.52 6.94
N PRO A 101 -3.36 -43.55 7.16
CA PRO A 101 -3.41 -44.77 6.36
C PRO A 101 -4.84 -45.33 6.41
N PRO A 102 -5.35 -45.90 5.30
CA PRO A 102 -6.70 -46.45 5.26
C PRO A 102 -6.85 -47.49 6.38
N SER A 103 -7.89 -47.33 7.21
CA SER A 103 -8.20 -48.30 8.27
C SER A 103 -8.41 -49.69 7.66
N PRO A 104 -7.87 -50.76 8.26
CA PRO A 104 -8.08 -52.11 7.75
C PRO A 104 -9.57 -52.44 7.80
N THR A 105 -10.15 -52.73 6.64
CA THR A 105 -11.52 -53.23 6.53
C THR A 105 -11.61 -54.61 7.17
N PRO A 106 -12.52 -54.86 8.14
CA PRO A 106 -12.71 -56.20 8.66
C PRO A 106 -13.23 -57.12 7.55
N SER A 107 -12.55 -58.25 7.33
CA SER A 107 -13.03 -59.32 6.45
C SER A 107 -14.24 -60.04 7.05
N PRO A 108 -15.16 -60.57 6.21
CA PRO A 108 -16.43 -61.17 6.62
C PRO A 108 -16.29 -62.48 7.42
#